data_AF-A0A3M1IJH6-F1
#
_entry.id   AF-A0A3M1IJH6-F1
#
_cell.length_a   1.000
_cell.length_b   1.000
_cell.length_c   1.000
_cell.angle_alpha   90.00
_cell.angle_beta   90.00
_cell.angle_gamma   90.00
#
_symmetry.space_group_name_H-M   'P 1'
#
loop_
_entity.id
_entity.type
_entity.pdbx_description
1 polymer ?
#
loop_
_entity_poly.entity_id
_entity_poly.type
_entity_poly.pdbx_seq_one_letter_code
_entity_poly.pdbx_strand_id
1 'polypeptide(L)'
;MGAGPAGRAELAGSAHDFSGEAWSGGDPCVVCHTPHGALQDESEAPLWNHELTGASFRLYASPTLNATLEQPAGVTRLCLSCHDGTVALDSFGGRTGNEMIGAAGRLGSDLSDDHPVGFVFDDNLAQEDGGLHPPSSTPSGLGRTIAQDLLRQGRLECTSCHDVHNSSNQPHLLVMSNRGSALCLTCHRK
;
A
#
# COMPACT_ATOMS: atom_id res chain seq x y z
N MET A 1 24.41 5.84 24.16
CA MET A 1 22.98 5.50 24.26
C MET A 1 22.20 6.78 24.01
N GLY A 2 21.89 7.08 22.75
CA GLY A 2 21.10 8.25 22.36
C GLY A 2 19.68 7.79 22.08
N ALA A 3 18.72 8.30 22.83
CA ALA A 3 17.31 8.08 22.56
C ALA A 3 16.97 8.73 21.21
N GLY A 4 16.62 7.92 20.21
CA GLY A 4 15.95 8.41 19.01
C GLY A 4 14.55 8.93 19.40
N PRO A 5 14.01 9.93 18.68
CA PRO A 5 12.69 10.46 18.97
C PRO A 5 11.66 9.32 18.90
N ALA A 6 10.84 9.21 19.95
CA ALA A 6 9.74 8.27 20.01
C ALA A 6 8.81 8.46 18.80
N GLY A 7 8.60 7.38 18.05
CA GLY A 7 7.75 7.36 16.87
C GLY A 7 6.33 7.79 17.20
N ARG A 8 5.91 8.92 16.64
CA ARG A 8 4.52 9.15 16.28
C ARG A 8 4.46 8.88 14.79
N ALA A 9 3.56 8.00 14.34
CA ALA A 9 3.12 8.07 12.96
C ALA A 9 2.51 9.46 12.78
N GLU A 10 3.18 10.35 12.06
CA GLU A 10 2.68 11.69 11.78
C GLU A 10 1.77 11.61 10.57
N LEU A 11 0.59 11.00 10.75
CA LEU A 11 -0.48 11.09 9.75
C LEU A 11 -0.88 12.55 9.51
N ALA A 12 -0.61 13.44 10.46
CA ALA A 12 -0.91 14.87 10.44
C ALA A 12 -0.69 15.51 9.06
N GLY A 13 -1.77 16.06 8.47
CA GLY A 13 -1.73 16.75 7.18
C GLY A 13 -1.55 15.85 5.95
N SER A 14 -1.52 14.53 6.13
CA SER A 14 -1.53 13.57 5.03
C SER A 14 -2.96 13.24 4.59
N ALA A 15 -3.09 12.53 3.46
CA ALA A 15 -4.40 12.07 2.98
C ALA A 15 -5.06 11.00 3.89
N HIS A 16 -4.30 10.42 4.83
CA HIS A 16 -4.80 9.47 5.83
C HIS A 16 -4.92 10.12 7.22
N ASP A 17 -4.83 11.45 7.31
CA ASP A 17 -5.17 12.19 8.52
C ASP A 17 -6.68 12.29 8.71
N PHE A 18 -7.26 11.26 9.32
CA PHE A 18 -8.70 11.25 9.62
C PHE A 18 -9.03 11.95 10.94
N SER A 19 -8.07 12.57 11.64
CA SER A 19 -8.32 13.16 12.96
C SER A 19 -9.33 14.31 12.95
N GLY A 20 -9.52 14.96 11.81
CA GLY A 20 -10.54 15.99 11.59
C GLY A 20 -11.91 15.46 11.18
N GLU A 21 -12.01 14.17 10.87
CA GLU A 21 -13.24 13.55 10.36
C GLU A 21 -14.15 13.10 11.50
N ALA A 22 -15.44 13.47 11.43
CA ALA A 22 -16.39 13.13 12.50
C ALA A 22 -16.55 11.62 12.71
N TRP A 23 -16.44 10.84 11.62
CA TRP A 23 -16.62 9.40 11.62
C TRP A 23 -15.44 8.62 12.20
N SER A 24 -14.24 9.22 12.28
CA SER A 24 -13.06 8.59 12.91
C SER A 24 -13.08 8.70 14.43
N GLY A 25 -13.95 9.55 15.00
CA GLY A 25 -13.95 9.87 16.43
C GLY A 25 -12.70 10.64 16.88
N GLY A 26 -11.93 11.21 15.95
CA GLY A 26 -10.71 11.98 16.21
C GLY A 26 -9.44 11.13 16.35
N ASP A 27 -9.52 9.80 16.20
CA ASP A 27 -8.36 8.92 16.20
C ASP A 27 -8.17 8.32 14.79
N PRO A 28 -7.17 8.76 14.02
CA PRO A 28 -6.97 8.25 12.67
C PRO A 28 -6.45 6.80 12.68
N CYS A 29 -5.84 6.34 13.76
CA CYS A 29 -5.27 5.00 13.84
C CYS A 29 -6.35 3.93 13.96
N VAL A 30 -7.48 4.23 14.61
CA VAL A 30 -8.55 3.23 14.82
C VAL A 30 -9.25 2.83 13.53
N VAL A 31 -9.14 3.65 12.48
CA VAL A 31 -9.67 3.31 11.16
C VAL A 31 -8.99 2.05 10.61
N CYS A 32 -7.69 1.89 10.86
CA CYS A 32 -6.90 0.78 10.36
C CYS A 32 -6.61 -0.30 11.43
N HIS A 33 -6.36 0.10 12.68
CA HIS A 33 -5.87 -0.78 13.73
C HIS A 33 -6.78 -0.79 14.98
N THR A 34 -6.82 -1.92 15.69
CA THR A 34 -7.53 -2.03 16.97
C THR A 34 -6.73 -2.81 18.00
N PRO A 35 -6.65 -2.37 19.27
CA PRO A 35 -5.96 -3.14 20.30
C PRO A 35 -6.57 -4.54 20.52
N HIS A 36 -7.86 -4.75 20.22
CA HIS A 36 -8.56 -6.02 20.40
C HIS A 36 -9.66 -6.23 19.35
N GLY A 37 -10.03 -7.49 19.10
CA GLY A 37 -11.12 -7.79 18.15
C GLY A 37 -10.74 -7.57 16.69
N ALA A 38 -9.43 -7.60 16.40
CA ALA A 38 -8.93 -7.51 15.04
C ALA A 38 -9.38 -8.68 14.17
N LEU A 39 -9.48 -8.42 12.87
CA LEU A 39 -9.67 -9.46 11.87
C LEU A 39 -8.49 -10.43 11.92
N GLN A 40 -8.79 -11.73 11.95
CA GLN A 40 -7.80 -12.79 12.23
C GLN A 40 -7.05 -13.27 10.99
N ASP A 41 -7.52 -12.92 9.79
CA ASP A 41 -7.03 -13.47 8.52
C ASP A 41 -5.97 -12.60 7.84
N GLU A 42 -5.55 -11.49 8.46
CA GLU A 42 -4.61 -10.52 7.88
C GLU A 42 -3.25 -10.54 8.59
N SER A 43 -2.36 -11.42 8.11
CA SER A 43 -1.02 -11.59 8.70
C SER A 43 -0.05 -10.43 8.43
N GLU A 44 -0.32 -9.60 7.42
CA GLU A 44 0.58 -8.52 6.99
C GLU A 44 0.29 -7.17 7.65
N ALA A 45 -0.87 -7.03 8.30
CA ALA A 45 -1.21 -5.89 9.13
C ALA A 45 -1.76 -6.39 10.47
N PRO A 46 -0.88 -6.51 11.48
CA PRO A 46 -1.32 -6.87 12.81
C PRO A 46 -2.44 -5.95 13.27
N LEU A 47 -3.42 -6.55 13.93
CA LEU A 47 -4.50 -5.82 14.58
C LEU A 47 -5.41 -5.04 13.62
N TRP A 48 -5.56 -5.50 12.37
CA TRP A 48 -6.41 -4.84 11.37
C TRP A 48 -7.87 -4.72 11.82
N ASN A 49 -8.44 -3.51 11.66
CA ASN A 49 -9.75 -3.13 12.20
C ASN A 49 -10.80 -2.78 11.14
N HIS A 50 -10.37 -2.45 9.92
CA HIS A 50 -11.27 -2.07 8.85
C HIS A 50 -11.90 -3.30 8.18
N GLU A 51 -13.16 -3.20 7.78
CA GLU A 51 -13.83 -4.24 6.98
C GLU A 51 -13.07 -4.47 5.67
N LEU A 52 -12.95 -5.74 5.27
CA LEU A 52 -12.23 -6.11 4.05
C LEU A 52 -13.17 -6.13 2.85
N THR A 53 -12.69 -5.64 1.71
CA THR A 53 -13.42 -5.79 0.45
C THR A 53 -13.59 -7.26 0.06
N GLY A 54 -14.77 -7.57 -0.48
CA GLY A 54 -15.07 -8.81 -1.20
C GLY A 54 -15.10 -8.64 -2.72
N ALA A 55 -14.68 -7.48 -3.24
CA ALA A 55 -14.68 -7.18 -4.66
C ALA A 55 -13.70 -8.08 -5.42
N SER A 56 -14.00 -8.28 -6.71
CA SER A 56 -13.08 -8.85 -7.69
C SER A 56 -12.61 -7.75 -8.63
N PHE A 57 -11.34 -7.82 -9.01
CA PHE A 57 -10.67 -6.75 -9.75
C PHE A 57 -10.35 -7.15 -11.18
N ARG A 58 -10.58 -6.23 -12.11
CA ARG A 58 -10.00 -6.31 -13.47
C ARG A 58 -8.54 -5.89 -13.37
N LEU A 59 -7.63 -6.84 -13.48
CA LEU A 59 -6.20 -6.58 -13.34
C LEU A 59 -5.59 -6.03 -14.63
N TYR A 60 -4.47 -5.34 -14.48
CA TYR A 60 -3.61 -4.94 -15.59
C TYR A 60 -3.25 -6.13 -16.49
N ALA A 61 -3.33 -5.93 -17.79
CA ALA A 61 -2.94 -6.91 -18.78
C ALA A 61 -2.26 -6.22 -19.96
N SER A 62 -1.09 -6.73 -20.35
CA SER A 62 -0.36 -6.27 -21.52
C SER A 62 0.38 -7.45 -22.16
N PRO A 63 0.56 -7.46 -23.50
CA PRO A 63 1.42 -8.44 -24.17
C PRO A 63 2.87 -8.45 -23.68
N THR A 64 3.32 -7.37 -23.03
CA THR A 64 4.67 -7.22 -22.49
C THR A 64 4.73 -7.44 -20.98
N LEU A 65 3.67 -7.93 -20.35
CA LEU A 65 3.67 -8.24 -18.92
C LEU A 65 4.23 -9.65 -18.71
N ASN A 66 5.36 -9.76 -18.01
CA ASN A 66 5.94 -11.05 -17.62
C ASN A 66 5.44 -11.55 -16.26
N ALA A 67 4.96 -10.66 -15.40
CA ALA A 67 4.47 -11.02 -14.06
C ALA A 67 3.17 -11.86 -14.15
N THR A 68 3.09 -12.89 -13.31
CA THR A 68 1.82 -13.58 -13.05
C THR A 68 1.05 -12.81 -11.99
N LEU A 69 -0.09 -12.24 -12.37
CA LEU A 69 -0.94 -11.49 -11.45
C LEU A 69 -2.03 -12.39 -10.85
N GLU A 70 -2.31 -12.15 -9.58
CA GLU A 70 -3.38 -12.80 -8.83
C GLU A 70 -4.35 -11.72 -8.31
N GLN A 71 -5.54 -12.13 -7.87
CA GLN A 71 -6.44 -11.18 -7.21
C GLN A 71 -5.75 -10.57 -5.98
N PRO A 72 -5.95 -9.26 -5.71
CA PRO A 72 -5.34 -8.60 -4.58
C PRO A 72 -5.60 -9.33 -3.27
N ALA A 73 -4.51 -9.62 -2.56
CA ALA A 73 -4.48 -10.21 -1.25
C ALA A 73 -3.52 -9.40 -0.36
N GLY A 74 -3.40 -9.78 0.92
CA GLY A 74 -2.45 -9.16 1.83
C GLY A 74 -2.57 -7.63 1.85
N VAL A 75 -1.43 -6.93 1.89
CA VAL A 75 -1.40 -5.46 2.03
C VAL A 75 -2.19 -4.73 0.95
N THR A 76 -2.10 -5.11 -0.33
CA THR A 76 -2.86 -4.44 -1.40
C THR A 76 -4.37 -4.56 -1.16
N ARG A 77 -4.86 -5.71 -0.66
CA ARG A 77 -6.29 -5.87 -0.33
C ARG A 77 -6.73 -4.93 0.80
N LEU A 78 -5.86 -4.67 1.78
CA LEU A 78 -6.15 -3.72 2.86
C LEU A 78 -6.39 -2.31 2.32
N CYS A 79 -5.53 -1.83 1.43
CA CYS A 79 -5.69 -0.54 0.75
C CYS A 79 -6.99 -0.50 -0.06
N LEU A 80 -7.22 -1.54 -0.87
CA LEU A 80 -8.40 -1.61 -1.74
C LEU A 80 -9.71 -1.71 -0.94
N SER A 81 -9.67 -2.17 0.30
CA SER A 81 -10.84 -2.16 1.19
C SER A 81 -11.34 -0.75 1.55
N CYS A 82 -10.63 0.31 1.17
CA CYS A 82 -11.18 1.67 1.12
C CYS A 82 -11.22 2.17 -0.32
N HIS A 83 -10.12 1.96 -1.05
CA HIS A 83 -9.85 2.59 -2.34
C HIS A 83 -10.66 1.99 -3.51
N ASP A 84 -11.23 0.80 -3.37
CA ASP A 84 -12.13 0.25 -4.39
C ASP A 84 -13.55 0.88 -4.36
N GLY A 85 -13.88 1.59 -3.27
CA GLY A 85 -15.15 2.26 -3.07
C GLY A 85 -16.34 1.34 -2.85
N THR A 86 -16.13 0.09 -2.45
CA THR A 86 -17.19 -0.87 -2.13
C THR A 86 -17.47 -1.00 -0.64
N VAL A 87 -16.50 -0.64 0.21
CA VAL A 87 -16.62 -0.61 1.67
C VAL A 87 -16.50 0.85 2.14
N ALA A 88 -17.32 1.23 3.12
CA ALA A 88 -17.31 2.58 3.68
C ALA A 88 -16.07 2.82 4.55
N LEU A 89 -15.56 4.05 4.58
CA LEU A 89 -14.39 4.46 5.37
C LEU A 89 -14.61 4.29 6.88
N ASP A 90 -15.87 4.38 7.33
CA ASP A 90 -16.28 4.21 8.72
C ASP A 90 -16.70 2.76 9.06
N SER A 91 -16.50 1.81 8.14
CA SER A 91 -16.66 0.37 8.40
C SER A 91 -15.45 -0.20 9.15
N PHE A 92 -15.25 0.20 10.40
CA PHE A 92 -14.21 -0.37 11.28
C PHE A 92 -14.77 -0.73 12.66
N GLY A 93 -14.05 -1.58 13.40
CA GLY A 93 -14.48 -2.02 14.75
C GLY A 93 -15.72 -2.92 14.72
N GLY A 94 -15.90 -3.67 13.63
CA GLY A 94 -17.05 -4.58 13.43
C GLY A 94 -18.37 -3.86 13.13
N ARG A 95 -18.33 -2.59 12.72
CA ARG A 95 -19.49 -1.81 12.29
C ARG A 95 -19.50 -1.73 10.76
N THR A 96 -20.70 -1.63 10.19
CA THR A 96 -20.90 -1.27 8.79
C THR A 96 -21.26 0.21 8.71
N GLY A 97 -20.42 0.96 8.01
CA GLY A 97 -20.56 2.40 7.83
C GLY A 97 -21.34 2.81 6.58
N ASN A 98 -21.35 4.10 6.28
CA ASN A 98 -21.92 4.66 5.06
C ASN A 98 -21.13 5.82 4.44
N GLU A 99 -20.00 6.21 5.05
CA GLU A 99 -19.13 7.27 4.56
C GLU A 99 -18.24 6.73 3.44
N MET A 100 -18.64 6.95 2.19
CA MET A 100 -17.92 6.41 1.04
C MET A 100 -16.74 7.29 0.63
N ILE A 101 -15.66 6.65 0.18
CA ILE A 101 -14.50 7.37 -0.36
C ILE A 101 -14.88 8.29 -1.53
N GLY A 102 -14.35 9.51 -1.49
CA GLY A 102 -14.52 10.48 -2.57
C GLY A 102 -13.78 10.07 -3.85
N ALA A 103 -14.19 10.63 -4.99
CA ALA A 103 -13.63 10.28 -6.30
C ALA A 103 -12.11 10.45 -6.41
N ALA A 104 -11.51 11.39 -5.69
CA ALA A 104 -10.06 11.62 -5.72
C ALA A 104 -9.23 10.47 -5.12
N GLY A 105 -9.81 9.69 -4.20
CA GLY A 105 -9.16 8.53 -3.60
C GLY A 105 -9.66 7.21 -4.17
N ARG A 106 -10.67 7.20 -5.04
CA ARG A 106 -11.29 5.95 -5.50
C ARG A 106 -10.60 5.41 -6.75
N LEU A 107 -9.93 4.27 -6.61
CA LEU A 107 -9.42 3.46 -7.73
C LEU A 107 -10.55 2.66 -8.38
N GLY A 108 -11.44 2.09 -7.57
CA GLY A 108 -12.49 1.20 -8.06
C GLY A 108 -12.04 -0.26 -8.19
N SER A 109 -12.87 -1.06 -8.84
CA SER A 109 -12.60 -2.49 -9.10
C SER A 109 -11.92 -2.75 -10.45
N ASP A 110 -11.53 -1.70 -11.17
CA ASP A 110 -10.83 -1.79 -12.45
C ASP A 110 -9.44 -1.20 -12.27
N LEU A 111 -8.44 -2.08 -12.18
CA LEU A 111 -7.03 -1.74 -11.99
C LEU A 111 -6.23 -1.92 -13.28
N SER A 112 -6.92 -1.94 -14.43
CA SER A 112 -6.28 -2.28 -15.71
C SER A 112 -5.44 -1.16 -16.30
N ASP A 113 -5.62 0.07 -15.83
CA ASP A 113 -4.83 1.27 -16.13
C ASP A 113 -3.87 1.67 -15.01
N ASP A 114 -3.92 0.96 -13.87
CA ASP A 114 -3.01 1.14 -12.75
C ASP A 114 -1.69 0.37 -12.91
N HIS A 115 -0.68 0.78 -12.15
CA HIS A 115 0.55 0.00 -12.04
C HIS A 115 0.25 -1.34 -11.36
N PRO A 116 0.67 -2.48 -11.93
CA PRO A 116 0.46 -3.78 -11.31
C PRO A 116 1.04 -3.84 -9.89
N VAL A 117 0.30 -4.41 -8.96
CA VAL A 117 0.69 -4.69 -7.57
C VAL A 117 0.08 -6.02 -7.15
N GLY A 118 0.51 -6.56 -6.00
CA GLY A 118 0.02 -7.83 -5.48
C GLY A 118 0.62 -9.04 -6.21
N PHE A 119 1.86 -8.95 -6.70
CA PHE A 119 2.55 -10.07 -7.37
C PHE A 119 3.98 -10.25 -6.84
N VAL A 120 4.55 -11.45 -7.00
CA VAL A 120 5.93 -11.75 -6.61
C VAL A 120 6.90 -11.00 -7.52
N PHE A 121 7.78 -10.18 -6.93
CA PHE A 121 8.86 -9.52 -7.65
C PHE A 121 10.20 -10.07 -7.18
N ASP A 122 10.77 -10.99 -7.95
CA ASP A 122 12.06 -11.62 -7.68
C ASP A 122 13.06 -11.41 -8.82
N ASP A 123 14.28 -11.91 -8.64
CA ASP A 123 15.34 -11.79 -9.64
C ASP A 123 15.04 -12.57 -10.92
N ASN A 124 14.24 -13.65 -10.85
CA ASN A 124 13.86 -14.42 -12.03
C ASN A 124 12.91 -13.61 -12.91
N LEU A 125 11.87 -13.01 -12.32
CA LEU A 125 10.99 -12.09 -13.05
C LEU A 125 11.78 -10.92 -13.64
N ALA A 126 12.72 -10.35 -12.88
CA ALA A 126 13.55 -9.26 -13.37
C ALA A 126 14.43 -9.67 -14.58
N GLN A 127 14.92 -10.90 -14.57
CA GLN A 127 15.70 -11.48 -15.66
C GLN A 127 14.83 -11.77 -16.89
N GLU A 128 13.63 -12.34 -16.69
CA GLU A 128 12.69 -12.66 -17.77
C GLU A 128 12.15 -11.42 -18.49
N ASP A 129 11.81 -10.37 -17.73
CA ASP A 129 11.37 -9.09 -18.28
C ASP A 129 12.50 -8.36 -19.01
N GLY A 130 13.72 -8.40 -18.46
CA GLY A 130 14.91 -7.79 -19.06
C GLY A 130 14.97 -6.25 -18.96
N GLY A 131 13.87 -5.59 -18.59
CA GLY A 131 13.76 -4.15 -18.32
C GLY A 131 13.68 -3.81 -16.82
N LEU A 132 13.75 -4.80 -15.93
CA LEU A 132 13.67 -4.60 -14.48
C LEU A 132 15.02 -4.79 -13.79
N HIS A 133 15.25 -4.05 -12.71
CA HIS A 133 16.38 -4.23 -11.81
C HIS A 133 16.19 -5.48 -10.93
N PRO A 134 17.22 -6.32 -10.71
CA PRO A 134 17.12 -7.48 -9.82
C PRO A 134 16.92 -7.02 -8.37
N PRO A 135 15.78 -7.35 -7.72
CA PRO A 135 15.44 -6.78 -6.43
C PRO A 135 16.36 -7.23 -5.29
N SER A 136 17.00 -8.40 -5.39
CA SER A 136 17.86 -8.93 -4.32
C SER A 136 19.17 -8.16 -4.15
N SER A 137 19.64 -7.49 -5.21
CA SER A 137 20.99 -6.92 -5.29
C SER A 137 21.02 -5.44 -5.67
N THR A 138 19.92 -4.88 -6.17
CA THR A 138 19.84 -3.46 -6.54
C THR A 138 19.51 -2.62 -5.30
N PRO A 139 20.30 -1.57 -4.99
CA PRO A 139 19.98 -0.61 -3.94
C PRO A 139 18.66 0.11 -4.21
N SER A 140 17.80 0.22 -3.19
CA SER A 140 16.50 0.93 -3.26
C SER A 140 16.63 2.46 -3.19
N GLY A 141 17.80 2.96 -2.77
CA GLY A 141 17.98 4.36 -2.35
C GLY A 141 17.53 4.67 -0.92
N LEU A 142 16.99 3.69 -0.18
CA LEU A 142 16.58 3.79 1.23
C LEU A 142 17.57 3.13 2.21
N GLY A 143 18.73 2.70 1.70
CA GLY A 143 19.83 2.16 2.51
C GLY A 143 19.99 0.65 2.45
N ARG A 144 19.01 -0.09 1.89
CA ARG A 144 19.10 -1.52 1.62
C ARG A 144 18.71 -1.82 0.17
N THR A 145 18.43 -3.08 -0.16
CA THR A 145 18.02 -3.49 -1.50
C THR A 145 16.52 -3.30 -1.72
N ILE A 146 16.08 -3.31 -2.98
CA ILE A 146 14.65 -3.26 -3.34
C ILE A 146 13.87 -4.34 -2.57
N ALA A 147 14.38 -5.58 -2.55
CA ALA A 147 13.74 -6.70 -1.84
C ALA A 147 13.57 -6.45 -0.33
N GLN A 148 14.48 -5.69 0.29
CA GLN A 148 14.50 -5.49 1.74
C GLN A 148 13.71 -4.25 2.20
N ASP A 149 13.68 -3.20 1.37
CA ASP A 149 13.01 -1.94 1.69
C ASP A 149 11.59 -1.87 1.11
N LEU A 150 11.41 -2.31 -0.13
CA LEU A 150 10.20 -2.04 -0.89
C LEU A 150 9.26 -3.24 -0.94
N LEU A 151 9.77 -4.47 -0.93
CA LEU A 151 8.89 -5.64 -1.04
C LEU A 151 8.33 -6.08 0.32
N ARG A 152 7.11 -6.62 0.31
CA ARG A 152 6.48 -7.27 1.46
C ARG A 152 6.40 -8.75 1.18
N GLN A 153 7.13 -9.55 1.96
CA GLN A 153 7.23 -11.00 1.75
C GLN A 153 7.62 -11.39 0.30
N GLY A 154 8.47 -10.57 -0.35
CA GLY A 154 8.89 -10.78 -1.74
C GLY A 154 7.87 -10.33 -2.80
N ARG A 155 6.77 -9.70 -2.41
CA ARG A 155 5.75 -9.16 -3.30
C ARG A 155 5.87 -7.65 -3.46
N LEU A 156 5.58 -7.16 -4.66
CA LEU A 156 5.38 -5.74 -4.92
C LEU A 156 3.95 -5.39 -4.51
N GLU A 157 3.78 -4.63 -3.44
CA GLU A 157 2.49 -4.24 -2.87
C GLU A 157 2.30 -2.71 -2.97
N CYS A 158 1.12 -2.19 -2.66
CA CYS A 158 0.93 -0.73 -2.58
C CYS A 158 1.98 -0.05 -1.68
N THR A 159 2.39 -0.72 -0.59
CA THR A 159 3.40 -0.19 0.34
C THR A 159 4.85 -0.31 -0.12
N SER A 160 5.07 -0.83 -1.33
CA SER A 160 6.36 -0.71 -2.02
C SER A 160 6.63 0.70 -2.50
N CYS A 161 5.58 1.49 -2.71
CA CYS A 161 5.67 2.89 -3.15
C CYS A 161 5.09 3.87 -2.12
N HIS A 162 4.07 3.44 -1.36
CA HIS A 162 3.37 4.28 -0.40
C HIS A 162 3.71 3.93 1.06
N ASP A 163 4.05 4.94 1.83
CA ASP A 163 4.18 4.91 3.28
C ASP A 163 2.91 5.49 3.93
N VAL A 164 1.98 4.60 4.25
CA VAL A 164 0.68 4.97 4.86
C VAL A 164 0.81 5.64 6.22
N HIS A 165 1.97 5.51 6.89
CA HIS A 165 2.24 6.15 8.18
C HIS A 165 2.90 7.53 8.04
N ASN A 166 3.15 7.97 6.81
CA ASN A 166 3.77 9.25 6.46
C ASN A 166 5.13 9.50 7.15
N SER A 167 5.84 8.45 7.51
CA SER A 167 7.17 8.52 8.14
C SER A 167 8.25 9.07 7.20
N SER A 168 8.10 8.86 5.89
CA SER A 168 8.97 9.42 4.85
C SER A 168 8.69 10.91 4.56
N ASN A 169 7.54 11.43 5.00
CA ASN A 169 7.07 12.81 4.79
C ASN A 169 7.25 13.29 3.33
N GLN A 170 6.75 12.49 2.38
CA GLN A 170 6.76 12.83 0.97
C GLN A 170 5.33 13.10 0.46
N PRO A 171 5.17 13.97 -0.54
CA PRO A 171 3.89 14.13 -1.23
C PRO A 171 3.33 12.77 -1.68
N HIS A 172 2.00 12.63 -1.63
CA HIS A 172 1.28 11.41 -2.00
C HIS A 172 1.70 10.17 -1.18
N LEU A 173 2.18 10.40 0.05
CA LEU A 173 2.62 9.34 0.96
C LEU A 173 3.71 8.48 0.32
N LEU A 174 4.59 9.02 -0.52
CA LEU A 174 5.61 8.18 -1.15
C LEU A 174 6.70 7.77 -0.15
N VAL A 175 7.24 6.56 -0.30
CA VAL A 175 8.38 6.09 0.51
C VAL A 175 9.65 6.92 0.28
N MET A 176 9.74 7.60 -0.87
CA MET A 176 10.81 8.52 -1.24
C MET A 176 10.34 9.54 -2.28
N SER A 177 11.15 10.57 -2.55
CA SER A 177 10.84 11.56 -3.59
C SER A 177 10.79 10.92 -4.99
N ASN A 178 9.74 11.21 -5.76
CA ASN A 178 9.65 10.79 -7.17
C ASN A 178 10.11 11.87 -8.17
N ARG A 179 10.95 12.81 -7.72
CA ARG A 179 11.53 13.83 -8.62
C ARG A 179 12.32 13.14 -9.73
N GLY A 180 12.00 13.48 -10.98
CA GLY A 180 12.65 12.88 -12.15
C GLY A 180 12.38 11.37 -12.29
N SER A 181 11.23 10.90 -11.79
CA SER A 181 10.85 9.47 -11.82
C SER A 181 11.77 8.56 -11.00
N ALA A 182 12.49 9.11 -10.00
CA ALA A 182 13.45 8.36 -9.21
C ALA A 182 12.89 7.07 -8.58
N LEU A 183 11.62 7.11 -8.12
CA LEU A 183 10.97 5.92 -7.58
C LEU A 183 10.75 4.86 -8.68
N CYS A 184 10.27 5.27 -9.85
CA CYS A 184 10.04 4.36 -10.98
C CYS A 184 11.36 3.73 -11.47
N LEU A 185 12.42 4.53 -11.54
CA LEU A 185 13.75 4.11 -11.99
C LEU A 185 14.50 3.26 -10.96
N THR A 186 13.95 3.11 -9.75
CA THR A 186 14.46 2.13 -8.78
C THR A 186 14.23 0.71 -9.30
N CYS A 187 13.07 0.45 -9.90
CA CYS A 187 12.70 -0.88 -10.40
C CYS A 187 12.91 -1.02 -11.91
N HIS A 188 12.73 0.04 -12.70
CA HIS A 188 12.80 -0.01 -14.16
C HIS A 188 14.12 0.51 -14.72
N ARG A 189 14.73 -0.27 -15.62
CA ARG A 189 15.84 0.11 -16.49
C ARG A 189 15.28 0.75 -17.77
N LYS A 190 15.24 2.09 -17.82
CA LYS A 190 14.79 2.85 -18.99
C LYS A 190 15.91 3.63 -19.65
#